data_AF-A0A951CYW1-F1
#
_entry.id   AF-A0A951CYW1-F1
#
_cell.length_a   1.000
_cell.length_b   1.000
_cell.length_c   1.000
_cell.angle_alpha   90.00
_cell.angle_beta   90.00
_cell.angle_gamma   90.00
#
_symmetry.space_group_name_H-M   'P 1'
#
loop_
_entity.id
_entity.type
_entity.pdbx_description
1 polymer ?
#
loop_
_entity_poly.entity_id
_entity_poly.type
_entity_poly.pdbx_seq_one_letter_code
_entity_poly.pdbx_strand_id
1 'polypeptide(L)'
;PGPEFGRLQRGETIRGVRPEQVLGPARAGRKVVISGDTSPSETLQVASDAADLLVHEATFAEEERERAAETGHSTAAQAAALARDARVTMLALTHFSTRYPTGLLRDEARAIFPRTVLPRDFDSIDIPFPERGEPELIRWEERQAGEAEESQAMADRAG
;
A
#
# COMPACT_ATOMS: atom_id res chain seq x y z
N PRO A 1 9.27 27.80 10.41
CA PRO A 1 7.79 27.97 10.36
C PRO A 1 7.24 28.40 11.72
N GLY A 2 6.40 29.44 11.78
CA GLY A 2 5.85 30.00 13.03
C GLY A 2 4.38 29.67 13.26
N PRO A 3 3.82 30.00 14.44
CA PRO A 3 2.44 29.65 14.83
C PRO A 3 1.37 30.25 13.91
N GLU A 4 1.61 31.42 13.31
CA GLU A 4 0.70 32.02 12.32
C GLU A 4 0.64 31.19 11.03
N PHE A 5 1.75 30.58 10.59
CA PHE A 5 1.73 29.72 9.40
C PHE A 5 0.88 28.47 9.60
N GLY A 6 0.94 27.84 10.79
CA GLY A 6 0.11 26.68 11.12
C GLY A 6 -1.39 27.00 11.19
N ARG A 7 -1.75 28.23 11.59
CA ARG A 7 -3.13 28.73 11.56
C ARG A 7 -3.64 28.90 10.12
N LEU A 8 -2.82 29.45 9.22
CA LEU A 8 -3.14 29.51 7.79
C LEU A 8 -3.35 28.11 7.20
N GLN A 9 -2.49 27.15 7.54
CA GLN A 9 -2.62 25.74 7.11
C GLN A 9 -3.92 25.06 7.56
N ARG A 10 -4.57 25.56 8.62
CA ARG A 10 -5.89 25.07 9.09
C ARG A 10 -7.08 25.82 8.48
N GLY A 11 -6.84 26.74 7.54
CA GLY A 11 -7.89 27.52 6.91
C GLY A 11 -8.19 28.86 7.59
N GLU A 12 -7.43 29.27 8.61
CA GLU A 12 -7.69 30.53 9.31
C GLU A 12 -7.12 31.74 8.55
N THR A 13 -7.90 32.83 8.44
CA THR A 13 -7.39 34.12 7.95
C THR A 13 -6.63 34.85 9.06
N ILE A 14 -5.41 35.33 8.77
CA ILE A 14 -4.55 35.99 9.75
C ILE A 14 -4.09 37.34 9.22
N ARG A 15 -4.34 38.40 9.98
CA ARG A 15 -3.95 39.78 9.62
C ARG A 15 -4.38 40.17 8.19
N GLY A 16 -5.55 39.69 7.75
CA GLY A 16 -6.08 39.94 6.41
C GLY A 16 -5.52 39.05 5.29
N VAL A 17 -4.56 38.18 5.58
CA VAL A 17 -4.05 37.18 4.64
C VAL A 17 -4.89 35.91 4.74
N ARG A 18 -5.50 35.50 3.63
CA ARG A 18 -6.22 34.23 3.51
C ARG A 18 -5.28 33.09 3.11
N PRO A 19 -5.59 31.84 3.50
CA PRO A 19 -4.79 30.66 3.15
C PRO A 19 -4.51 30.56 1.64
N GLU A 20 -5.50 30.81 0.79
CA GLU A 20 -5.38 30.64 -0.68
C GLU A 20 -4.42 31.64 -1.33
N GLN A 21 -4.04 32.71 -0.62
CA GLN A 21 -3.08 33.70 -1.11
C GLN A 21 -1.63 33.25 -0.93
N VAL A 22 -1.38 32.26 -0.08
CA VAL A 22 -0.03 31.84 0.34
C VAL A 22 0.19 30.33 0.37
N LEU A 23 -0.88 29.53 0.36
CA LEU A 23 -0.84 28.08 0.28
C LEU A 23 -1.17 27.62 -1.14
N GLY A 24 -0.47 26.58 -1.60
CA GLY A 24 -0.86 25.85 -2.81
C GLY A 24 -2.16 25.03 -2.61
N PRO A 25 -2.62 24.34 -3.66
CA PRO A 25 -3.79 23.47 -3.56
C PRO A 25 -3.61 22.39 -2.48
N ALA A 26 -4.71 21.95 -1.90
CA ALA A 26 -4.70 20.85 -0.94
C ALA A 26 -4.15 19.58 -1.61
N ARG A 27 -3.15 18.96 -0.98
CA ARG A 27 -2.51 17.74 -1.48
C ARG A 27 -3.13 16.55 -0.76
N ALA A 28 -3.61 15.58 -1.52
CA ALA A 28 -4.13 14.34 -0.95
C ALA A 28 -3.01 13.63 -0.16
N GLY A 29 -3.36 13.16 1.03
CA GLY A 29 -2.48 12.32 1.83
C GLY A 29 -2.35 10.92 1.22
N ARG A 30 -1.38 10.15 1.72
CA ARG A 30 -1.27 8.72 1.41
C ARG A 30 -2.13 7.93 2.38
N LYS A 31 -2.82 6.91 1.89
CA LYS A 31 -3.65 6.02 2.67
C LYS A 31 -3.14 4.58 2.51
N VAL A 32 -2.69 4.01 3.62
CA VAL A 32 -2.25 2.62 3.71
C VAL A 32 -3.14 1.91 4.72
N VAL A 33 -3.64 0.74 4.34
CA VAL A 33 -4.43 -0.13 5.22
C VAL A 33 -3.70 -1.46 5.37
N ILE A 34 -3.60 -1.93 6.60
CA ILE A 34 -3.00 -3.22 6.94
C ILE A 34 -4.09 -4.02 7.65
N SER A 35 -4.50 -5.15 7.08
CA SER A 35 -5.65 -5.92 7.58
C SER A 35 -5.38 -6.58 8.93
N GLY A 36 -4.15 -7.06 9.16
CA GLY A 36 -3.90 -8.14 10.12
C GLY A 36 -4.54 -9.46 9.67
N ASP A 37 -4.56 -10.45 10.55
CA ASP A 37 -5.24 -11.73 10.30
C ASP A 37 -6.74 -11.55 10.45
N THR A 38 -7.51 -11.90 9.42
CA THR A 38 -8.94 -11.63 9.38
C THR A 38 -9.66 -12.40 8.28
N SER A 39 -10.93 -12.74 8.53
CA SER A 39 -11.89 -13.04 7.48
C SER A 39 -12.30 -11.77 6.73
N PRO A 40 -12.81 -11.88 5.50
CA PRO A 40 -13.33 -10.72 4.77
C PRO A 40 -14.43 -10.04 5.58
N SER A 41 -14.33 -8.72 5.75
CA SER A 41 -15.28 -7.94 6.53
C SER A 41 -15.62 -6.62 5.86
N GLU A 42 -16.87 -6.19 6.03
CA GLU A 42 -17.36 -4.90 5.54
C GLU A 42 -16.57 -3.73 6.17
N THR A 43 -16.24 -3.83 7.46
CA THR A 43 -15.43 -2.83 8.16
C THR A 43 -14.08 -2.62 7.47
N LEU A 44 -13.39 -3.70 7.08
CA LEU A 44 -12.11 -3.60 6.37
C LEU A 44 -12.29 -3.04 4.96
N GLN A 45 -13.36 -3.42 4.26
CA GLN A 45 -13.67 -2.86 2.94
C GLN A 45 -13.90 -1.34 3.02
N VAL A 46 -14.70 -0.86 3.98
CA VAL A 46 -14.95 0.58 4.21
C VAL A 46 -13.66 1.30 4.62
N ALA A 47 -12.86 0.70 5.51
CA ALA A 47 -11.57 1.26 5.90
C ALA A 47 -10.61 1.35 4.71
N SER A 48 -10.68 0.42 3.77
CA SER A 48 -9.82 0.34 2.58
C SER A 48 -10.28 1.23 1.42
N ASP A 49 -11.45 1.87 1.51
CA ASP A 49 -12.02 2.63 0.40
C ASP A 49 -11.03 3.68 -0.15
N ALA A 50 -10.67 3.58 -1.42
CA ALA A 50 -9.69 4.42 -2.10
C ALA A 50 -8.30 4.49 -1.43
N ALA A 51 -7.86 3.41 -0.77
CA ALA A 51 -6.49 3.32 -0.24
C ALA A 51 -5.46 3.20 -1.37
N ASP A 52 -4.30 3.82 -1.21
CA ASP A 52 -3.17 3.65 -2.14
C ASP A 52 -2.64 2.21 -2.04
N LEU A 53 -2.54 1.68 -0.82
CA LEU A 53 -2.09 0.32 -0.58
C LEU A 53 -2.98 -0.37 0.45
N LEU A 54 -3.43 -1.57 0.11
CA LEU A 54 -3.98 -2.54 1.04
C LEU A 54 -2.99 -3.70 1.20
N VAL A 55 -2.50 -3.90 2.42
CA VAL A 55 -1.77 -5.12 2.83
C VAL A 55 -2.78 -6.06 3.45
N HIS A 56 -3.00 -7.21 2.82
CA HIS A 56 -4.02 -8.17 3.23
C HIS A 56 -3.44 -9.58 3.42
N GLU A 57 -3.90 -10.30 4.44
CA GLU A 57 -3.60 -11.72 4.57
C GLU A 57 -4.25 -12.56 3.45
N ALA A 58 -3.60 -13.65 3.07
CA ALA A 58 -4.15 -14.63 2.13
C ALA A 58 -3.68 -16.03 2.55
N THR A 59 -4.07 -16.45 3.75
CA THR A 59 -3.62 -17.71 4.35
C THR A 59 -3.99 -18.95 3.50
N PHE A 60 -5.10 -18.85 2.75
CA PHE A 60 -5.68 -19.95 1.98
C PHE A 60 -5.77 -19.65 0.46
N ALA A 61 -5.73 -20.71 -0.34
CA ALA A 61 -6.21 -20.67 -1.74
C ALA A 61 -7.74 -20.76 -1.77
N GLU A 62 -8.36 -20.41 -2.90
CA GLU A 62 -9.84 -20.39 -2.99
C GLU A 62 -10.48 -21.76 -2.76
N GLU A 63 -9.78 -22.86 -3.08
CA GLU A 63 -10.25 -24.23 -2.82
C GLU A 63 -10.52 -24.51 -1.33
N GLU A 64 -9.85 -23.82 -0.40
CA GLU A 64 -10.02 -23.97 1.04
C GLU A 64 -10.81 -22.81 1.67
N ARG A 65 -11.71 -22.17 0.91
CA ARG A 65 -12.55 -21.07 1.39
C ARG A 65 -13.32 -21.38 2.67
N GLU A 66 -13.87 -22.60 2.79
CA GLU A 66 -14.60 -23.02 4.00
C GLU A 66 -13.69 -23.01 5.22
N ARG A 67 -12.49 -23.57 5.07
CA ARG A 67 -11.49 -23.60 6.14
C ARG A 67 -10.99 -22.22 6.51
N ALA A 68 -10.82 -21.32 5.52
CA ALA A 68 -10.51 -19.93 5.78
C ALA A 68 -11.57 -19.28 6.68
N ALA A 69 -12.85 -19.49 6.38
CA ALA A 69 -13.95 -18.98 7.19
C ALA A 69 -13.97 -19.59 8.61
N GLU A 70 -13.77 -20.91 8.73
CA GLU A 70 -13.74 -21.60 10.03
C GLU A 70 -12.61 -21.13 10.94
N THR A 71 -11.47 -20.75 10.35
CA THR A 71 -10.25 -20.36 11.09
C THR A 71 -10.07 -18.86 11.24
N GLY A 72 -11.00 -18.05 10.71
CA GLY A 72 -10.94 -16.59 10.83
C GLY A 72 -9.95 -15.92 9.87
N HIS A 73 -9.65 -16.58 8.74
CA HIS A 73 -8.69 -16.16 7.73
C HIS A 73 -9.35 -15.85 6.38
N SER A 74 -8.54 -15.41 5.42
CA SER A 74 -8.97 -15.08 4.06
C SER A 74 -8.29 -15.93 2.99
N THR A 75 -8.99 -16.11 1.87
CA THR A 75 -8.38 -16.61 0.62
C THR A 75 -7.76 -15.48 -0.19
N ALA A 76 -6.80 -15.82 -1.05
CA ALA A 76 -6.22 -14.85 -2.00
C ALA A 76 -7.30 -14.19 -2.90
N ALA A 77 -8.29 -14.97 -3.32
CA ALA A 77 -9.40 -14.47 -4.13
C ALA A 77 -10.33 -13.52 -3.34
N GLN A 78 -10.58 -13.80 -2.05
CA GLN A 78 -11.36 -12.92 -1.19
C GLN A 78 -10.65 -11.58 -0.94
N ALA A 79 -9.35 -11.61 -0.64
CA ALA A 79 -8.55 -10.40 -0.49
C ALA A 79 -8.56 -9.53 -1.78
N ALA A 80 -8.44 -10.18 -2.94
CA ALA A 80 -8.51 -9.51 -4.24
C ALA A 80 -9.89 -8.90 -4.53
N ALA A 81 -10.97 -9.59 -4.18
CA ALA A 81 -12.33 -9.05 -4.34
C ALA A 81 -12.54 -7.81 -3.44
N LEU A 82 -12.10 -7.87 -2.18
CA LEU A 82 -12.18 -6.74 -1.25
C LEU A 82 -11.39 -5.53 -1.78
N ALA A 83 -10.16 -5.75 -2.27
CA ALA A 83 -9.32 -4.72 -2.87
C ALA A 83 -10.00 -4.03 -4.07
N ARG A 84 -10.56 -4.83 -4.99
CA ARG A 84 -11.30 -4.34 -6.16
C ARG A 84 -12.50 -3.49 -5.73
N ASP A 85 -13.31 -3.99 -4.82
CA ASP A 85 -14.57 -3.35 -4.41
C ASP A 85 -14.33 -2.08 -3.59
N ALA A 86 -13.24 -2.05 -2.81
CA ALA A 86 -12.75 -0.87 -2.10
C ALA A 86 -12.00 0.12 -3.01
N ARG A 87 -11.79 -0.18 -4.30
CA ARG A 87 -11.10 0.68 -5.26
C ARG A 87 -9.68 1.07 -4.80
N VAL A 88 -8.95 0.12 -4.24
CA VAL A 88 -7.55 0.35 -3.83
C VAL A 88 -6.66 0.47 -5.06
N THR A 89 -5.54 1.18 -4.95
CA THR A 89 -4.58 1.32 -6.06
C THR A 89 -3.70 0.07 -6.20
N MET A 90 -3.25 -0.51 -5.08
CA MET A 90 -2.44 -1.73 -5.04
C MET A 90 -2.84 -2.65 -3.89
N LEU A 91 -2.80 -3.96 -4.15
CA LEU A 91 -2.96 -5.02 -3.15
C LEU A 91 -1.63 -5.73 -2.94
N ALA A 92 -1.16 -5.76 -1.69
CA ALA A 92 -0.05 -6.58 -1.26
C ALA A 92 -0.57 -7.76 -0.44
N LEU A 93 -0.42 -8.97 -0.96
CA LEU A 93 -0.76 -10.18 -0.21
C LEU A 93 0.40 -10.56 0.71
N THR A 94 0.07 -10.96 1.93
CA THR A 94 1.01 -11.49 2.93
C THR A 94 0.38 -12.66 3.70
N HIS A 95 1.11 -13.21 4.68
CA HIS A 95 0.62 -14.21 5.64
C HIS A 95 0.00 -15.45 4.95
N PHE A 96 0.68 -15.99 3.94
CA PHE A 96 0.24 -17.21 3.26
C PHE A 96 0.83 -18.46 3.89
N SER A 97 0.05 -19.55 3.89
CA SER A 97 0.53 -20.84 4.33
C SER A 97 1.59 -21.41 3.38
N THR A 98 2.67 -21.97 3.94
CA THR A 98 3.78 -22.59 3.20
C THR A 98 3.37 -23.80 2.37
N ARG A 99 2.16 -24.34 2.56
CA ARG A 99 1.61 -25.44 1.75
C ARG A 99 1.33 -25.06 0.29
N TYR A 100 1.18 -23.77 0.00
CA TYR A 100 0.84 -23.29 -1.33
C TYR A 100 2.06 -22.71 -2.05
N PRO A 101 2.24 -23.00 -3.34
CA PRO A 101 3.16 -22.22 -4.16
C PRO A 101 2.62 -20.80 -4.29
N THR A 102 3.45 -19.79 -4.02
CA THR A 102 3.06 -18.37 -4.12
C THR A 102 2.53 -17.99 -5.49
N GLY A 103 2.93 -18.71 -6.54
CA GLY A 103 2.41 -18.56 -7.89
C GLY A 103 0.90 -18.80 -7.99
N LEU A 104 0.37 -19.82 -7.30
CA LEU A 104 -1.06 -20.13 -7.30
C LEU A 104 -1.87 -18.98 -6.72
N LEU A 105 -1.52 -18.54 -5.51
CA LEU A 105 -2.22 -17.44 -4.81
C LEU A 105 -2.14 -16.13 -5.60
N ARG A 106 -0.98 -15.85 -6.21
CA ARG A 106 -0.81 -14.68 -7.08
C ARG A 106 -1.74 -14.75 -8.28
N ASP A 107 -1.82 -15.90 -8.94
CA ASP A 107 -2.58 -16.03 -10.17
C ASP A 107 -4.10 -15.97 -9.88
N GLU A 108 -4.56 -16.57 -8.78
CA GLU A 108 -5.94 -16.42 -8.27
C GLU A 108 -6.28 -14.95 -8.00
N ALA A 109 -5.45 -14.25 -7.24
CA ALA A 109 -5.70 -12.87 -6.89
C ALA A 109 -5.64 -11.93 -8.11
N ARG A 110 -4.66 -12.12 -9.01
CA ARG A 110 -4.52 -11.30 -10.22
C ARG A 110 -5.63 -11.51 -11.24
N ALA A 111 -6.28 -12.67 -11.24
CA ALA A 111 -7.47 -12.89 -12.06
C ALA A 111 -8.64 -11.98 -11.65
N ILE A 112 -8.70 -11.55 -10.38
CA ILE A 112 -9.74 -10.66 -9.84
C ILE A 112 -9.28 -9.21 -9.78
N PHE A 113 -8.03 -8.99 -9.34
CA PHE A 113 -7.43 -7.67 -9.16
C PHE A 113 -5.98 -7.66 -9.69
N PRO A 114 -5.75 -7.21 -10.94
CA PRO A 114 -4.44 -7.30 -11.60
C PRO A 114 -3.30 -6.56 -10.88
N ARG A 115 -3.60 -5.46 -10.16
CA ARG A 115 -2.64 -4.68 -9.37
C ARG A 115 -2.30 -5.35 -8.03
N THR A 116 -2.08 -6.66 -8.07
CA THR A 116 -1.70 -7.48 -6.92
C THR A 116 -0.21 -7.84 -6.96
N VAL A 117 0.44 -7.68 -5.81
CA VAL A 117 1.82 -8.07 -5.55
C VAL A 117 1.91 -9.00 -4.35
N LEU A 118 2.94 -9.84 -4.34
CA LEU A 118 3.33 -10.68 -3.21
C LEU A 118 4.75 -10.25 -2.81
N PRO A 119 4.88 -9.29 -1.88
CA PRO A 119 6.19 -8.92 -1.33
C PRO A 119 6.81 -10.13 -0.65
N ARG A 120 8.13 -10.29 -0.83
CA ARG A 120 8.94 -11.24 -0.05
C ARG A 120 9.56 -10.49 1.13
N ASP A 121 10.14 -11.25 2.04
CA ASP A 121 10.96 -10.68 3.11
C ASP A 121 11.97 -9.70 2.53
N PHE A 122 12.04 -8.52 3.17
CA PHE A 122 12.88 -7.38 2.81
C PHE A 122 12.52 -6.63 1.51
N ASP A 123 11.55 -7.09 0.71
CA ASP A 123 11.01 -6.25 -0.36
C ASP A 123 10.39 -4.96 0.25
N SER A 124 10.40 -3.87 -0.51
CA SER A 124 9.84 -2.58 -0.10
C SER A 124 8.74 -2.15 -1.06
N ILE A 125 7.73 -1.41 -0.59
CA ILE A 125 6.75 -0.76 -1.47
C ILE A 125 6.93 0.74 -1.32
N ASP A 126 7.30 1.41 -2.41
CA ASP A 126 7.29 2.87 -2.45
C ASP A 126 5.87 3.37 -2.67
N ILE A 127 5.48 4.38 -1.91
CA ILE A 127 4.15 4.99 -1.94
C ILE A 127 4.34 6.49 -2.10
N PRO A 128 4.46 6.98 -3.35
CA PRO A 128 4.60 8.40 -3.61
C PRO A 128 3.31 9.14 -3.21
N PHE A 129 3.37 10.47 -3.17
CA PHE A 129 2.13 11.24 -3.15
C PHE A 129 1.32 10.95 -4.42
N PRO A 130 -0.03 10.90 -4.38
CA PRO A 130 -0.85 10.51 -5.54
C PRO A 130 -0.57 11.32 -6.82
N GLU A 131 -0.18 12.58 -6.67
CA GLU A 131 0.20 13.47 -7.79
C GLU A 131 1.56 13.14 -8.45
N ARG A 132 2.37 12.28 -7.82
CA ARG A 132 3.72 11.90 -8.26
C ARG A 132 3.81 10.49 -8.84
N GLY A 133 2.78 9.66 -8.65
CA GLY A 133 2.75 8.31 -9.18
C GLY A 133 1.86 7.37 -8.36
N GLU A 134 1.86 6.11 -8.78
CA GLU A 134 1.20 5.01 -8.06
C GLU A 134 2.22 4.24 -7.20
N PRO A 135 1.76 3.44 -6.24
CA PRO A 135 2.64 2.54 -5.50
C PRO A 135 3.39 1.57 -6.40
N GLU A 136 4.60 1.23 -6.00
CA GLU A 136 5.50 0.33 -6.72
C GLU A 136 6.24 -0.61 -5.75
N LEU A 137 6.32 -1.89 -6.11
CA LEU A 137 7.10 -2.86 -5.36
C LEU A 137 8.55 -2.81 -5.84
N ILE A 138 9.45 -2.53 -4.91
CA ILE A 138 10.90 -2.56 -5.08
C ILE A 138 11.43 -3.85 -4.48
N ARG A 139 12.06 -4.69 -5.32
CA ARG A 139 12.63 -5.95 -4.85
C ARG A 139 13.88 -5.69 -4.02
N TRP A 140 14.12 -6.51 -3.00
CA TRP A 140 15.29 -6.38 -2.14
C TRP A 140 16.60 -6.32 -2.95
N GLU A 141 16.74 -7.16 -3.98
CA GLU A 141 17.93 -7.21 -4.83
C GLU A 141 18.14 -5.91 -5.61
N GLU A 142 17.06 -5.28 -6.10
CA GLU A 142 17.08 -4.00 -6.82
C GLU A 142 17.49 -2.85 -5.88
N ARG A 143 16.99 -2.88 -4.64
CA ARG A 143 17.36 -1.91 -3.61
C ARG A 143 18.85 -1.96 -3.28
N GLN A 144 19.41 -3.16 -3.12
CA GLN A 144 20.83 -3.34 -2.85
C GLN A 144 21.71 -2.84 -4.00
N ALA A 145 21.30 -3.07 -5.25
CA ALA A 145 22.01 -2.57 -6.42
C ALA A 145 22.03 -1.04 -6.46
N GLY A 146 20.89 -0.38 -6.21
CA GLY A 146 20.80 1.08 -6.18
C GLY A 146 21.65 1.71 -5.07
N GLU A 147 21.65 1.12 -3.86
CA GLU A 147 22.47 1.60 -2.73
C GLU A 147 23.99 1.48 -3.03
N ALA A 148 24.40 0.42 -3.73
CA ALA A 148 25.79 0.23 -4.13
C ALA A 148 26.23 1.24 -5.20
N GLU A 149 25.37 1.52 -6.19
CA GLU A 149 25.62 2.52 -7.23
C GLU A 149 25.74 3.94 -6.67
N GLU A 150 24.84 4.33 -5.75
CA GLU A 150 24.93 5.63 -5.08
C GLU A 150 26.20 5.75 -4.23
N SER A 151 26.56 4.69 -3.51
CA SER A 151 27.78 4.65 -2.69
C SER A 151 29.04 4.82 -3.55
N GLN A 152 29.10 4.16 -4.71
CA GLN A 152 30.21 4.30 -5.67
C GLN A 152 30.25 5.72 -6.26
N ALA A 153 29.11 6.26 -6.67
CA ALA A 153 29.02 7.61 -7.22
C ALA A 153 29.41 8.70 -6.19
N MET A 154 29.13 8.49 -4.90
CA MET A 154 29.60 9.38 -3.83
C MET A 154 31.11 9.27 -3.61
N ALA A 155 31.69 8.07 -3.66
CA ALA A 155 33.13 7.86 -3.55
C ALA A 155 33.88 8.52 -4.72
N ASP A 156 33.39 8.39 -5.95
CA ASP A 156 33.99 8.97 -7.15
C ASP A 156 33.93 10.51 -7.18
N ARG A 157 32.97 11.13 -6.48
CA ARG A 157 32.87 12.60 -6.34
C ARG A 157 33.77 13.17 -5.25
N ALA A 158 34.27 12.32 -4.35
CA ALA A 158 35.09 12.71 -3.21
C ALA A 158 36.61 12.56 -3.46
N GLY A 159 37.01 11.93 -4.58
CA GLY A 159 38.41 11.77 -5.03
C GLY A 159 38.76 12.73 -6.16
#